data_AF-A0AAV5MZF9-F1
#
_entry.id   AF-A0AAV5MZF9-F1
#
_cell.length_a   1.000
_cell.length_b   1.000
_cell.length_c   1.000
_cell.angle_alpha   90.00
_cell.angle_beta   90.00
_cell.angle_gamma   90.00
#
_symmetry.space_group_name_H-M   'P 1'
#
loop_
_entity.id
_entity.type
_entity.pdbx_description
1 polymer ?
#
loop_
_entity_poly.entity_id
_entity_poly.type
_entity_poly.pdbx_seq_one_letter_code
_entity_poly.pdbx_strand_id
1 'polypeptide(L)' 'MFKQVDFGNNESSSIGVFKNENGYTAMTFSKSKDFKTEQGALSWLARQGIDISELN' A
#
# COMPACT_ATOMS: atom_id res chain seq x y z
N MET A 1 -0.81 7.70 -0.40
CA MET A 1 -1.85 7.05 -1.22
C MET A 1 -2.19 5.69 -0.65
N PHE A 2 -3.40 5.49 -0.15
CA PHE A 2 -3.87 4.21 0.36
C PHE A 2 -5.38 4.00 0.14
N LYS A 3 -5.79 2.72 0.14
CA LYS A 3 -7.17 2.25 0.08
C LYS A 3 -7.45 1.46 1.35
N GLN A 4 -8.53 1.80 2.02
CA GLN A 4 -9.04 1.03 3.14
C GLN A 4 -10.09 0.03 2.62
N VAL A 5 -10.00 -1.20 3.08
CA VAL A 5 -10.92 -2.28 2.74
C VAL A 5 -11.59 -2.73 4.01
N ASP A 6 -12.92 -2.66 4.02
CA ASP A 6 -13.76 -3.11 5.12
C ASP A 6 -14.20 -4.55 4.87
N PHE A 7 -14.07 -5.41 5.89
CA PHE A 7 -14.43 -6.83 5.79
C PHE A 7 -15.81 -7.15 6.38
N GLY A 8 -16.57 -6.15 6.84
CA GLY A 8 -17.94 -6.33 7.34
C GLY A 8 -18.07 -7.02 8.70
N ASN A 9 -16.94 -7.30 9.36
CA ASN A 9 -16.87 -7.93 10.69
C ASN A 9 -16.22 -7.00 11.75
N ASN A 10 -16.32 -5.69 11.53
CA ASN A 10 -15.61 -4.66 12.30
C ASN A 10 -14.07 -4.71 12.15
N GLU A 11 -13.55 -5.44 11.17
CA GLU A 11 -12.16 -5.37 10.76
C GLU A 11 -12.04 -4.57 9.45
N SER A 12 -11.03 -3.70 9.40
CA SER A 12 -10.62 -3.03 8.17
C SER A 12 -9.11 -3.17 7.99
N SER A 13 -8.66 -3.25 6.75
CA SER A 13 -7.24 -3.27 6.40
C SER A 13 -6.91 -2.21 5.38
N SER A 14 -5.68 -1.71 5.46
CA SER A 14 -5.19 -0.66 4.56
C SER A 14 -4.17 -1.22 3.58
N ILE A 15 -4.32 -0.87 2.31
CA ILE A 15 -3.39 -1.16 1.21
C ILE A 15 -2.86 0.18 0.72
N GLY A 16 -1.56 0.33 0.54
CA GLY A 16 -1.03 1.57 -0.02
C GLY A 16 0.43 1.81 0.27
N VAL A 17 0.86 3.04 0.00
CA VAL A 17 2.20 3.51 0.31
C VAL A 17 2.12 4.43 1.52
N PHE A 18 2.92 4.10 2.53
CA PHE A 18 3.03 4.82 3.79
C PHE A 18 4.43 5.41 3.90
N LYS A 19 4.53 6.68 4.26
CA LYS A 19 5.83 7.32 4.51
C LYS A 19 6.35 6.88 5.88
N ASN A 20 7.60 6.42 5.93
CA ASN A 20 8.30 6.07 7.17
C ASN A 20 9.55 6.98 7.34
N GLU A 21 10.23 6.91 8.48
CA GLU A 21 11.41 7.75 8.75
C GLU A 21 12.55 7.56 7.73
N ASN A 22 12.61 6.39 7.09
CA ASN A 22 13.68 6.00 6.17
C ASN A 22 13.26 6.03 4.68
N GLY A 23 12.05 6.49 4.35
CA GLY A 23 11.49 6.40 3.01
C GLY A 23 10.00 6.04 2.98
N TYR A 24 9.66 4.94 2.30
CA TYR A 24 8.30 4.54 1.96
C TYR A 24 8.10 3.05 2.12
N THR A 25 7.06 2.65 2.85
CA THR A 25 6.62 1.26 2.95
C THR A 25 5.41 1.06 2.04
N ALA A 26 5.54 0.18 1.05
CA ALA A 26 4.40 -0.33 0.30
C ALA A 26 3.78 -1.49 1.09
N MET A 27 2.46 -1.47 1.27
CA MET A 27 1.74 -2.51 2.00
C MET A 27 0.52 -2.99 1.22
N THR A 28 0.35 -4.30 1.21
CA THR A 28 -0.84 -5.03 0.73
C THR A 28 -1.46 -5.78 1.90
N PHE A 29 -2.53 -6.53 1.67
CA PHE A 29 -3.17 -7.36 2.70
C PHE A 29 -2.23 -8.35 3.41
N SER A 30 -1.26 -8.90 2.69
CA SER A 30 -0.43 -10.01 3.19
C SER A 30 1.07 -9.77 3.08
N LYS A 31 1.49 -8.68 2.43
CA LYS A 31 2.90 -8.36 2.19
C LYS A 31 3.16 -6.88 2.37
N SER A 32 4.33 -6.56 2.92
CA SER A 32 4.88 -5.22 2.94
C SER A 32 6.32 -5.23 2.44
N LYS A 33 6.79 -4.07 1.95
CA LYS A 33 8.18 -3.87 1.53
C LYS A 33 8.57 -2.40 1.61
N ASP A 34 9.79 -2.16 2.06
CA ASP A 34 10.37 -0.82 2.16
C ASP A 34 11.11 -0.39 0.89
N PHE A 35 11.01 0.91 0.61
CA PHE A 35 11.55 1.59 -0.56
C PHE A 35 12.11 2.96 -0.16
N LYS A 36 13.12 3.42 -0.91
CA LYS A 36 13.66 4.77 -0.75
C LYS A 36 12.78 5.84 -1.42
N THR A 37 12.01 5.46 -2.43
CA THR A 37 11.18 6.38 -3.23
C THR A 37 9.73 5.91 -3.28
N GLU A 38 8.81 6.86 -3.26
CA GLU A 38 7.37 6.60 -3.36
C GLU A 38 7.02 5.88 -4.68
N GLN A 39 7.66 6.29 -5.77
CA GLN A 39 7.46 5.73 -7.09
C GLN A 39 7.88 4.25 -7.17
N GLY A 40 8.93 3.85 -6.43
CA GLY A 40 9.33 2.45 -6.30
C GLY A 40 8.31 1.62 -5.52
N ALA A 41 7.74 2.21 -4.46
CA ALA A 41 6.67 1.60 -3.68
C ALA A 41 5.38 1.42 -4.50
N LEU A 42 4.96 2.45 -5.24
CA LEU A 42 3.81 2.39 -6.15
C LEU A 42 4.00 1.36 -7.26
N SER A 43 5.19 1.33 -7.89
CA SER A 43 5.52 0.34 -8.92
C SER A 43 5.47 -1.09 -8.37
N TRP A 44 5.87 -1.30 -7.12
CA TRP A 44 5.77 -2.60 -6.48
C TRP A 44 4.32 -3.01 -6.19
N LEU A 45 3.47 -2.07 -5.75
CA LEU A 45 2.03 -2.33 -5.58
C LEU A 45 1.35 -2.71 -6.89
N ALA A 46 1.64 -1.98 -7.97
CA ALA A 46 1.14 -2.31 -9.31
C ALA A 46 1.56 -3.74 -9.72
N ARG A 47 2.79 -4.16 -9.40
CA ARG A 47 3.27 -5.54 -9.62
C ARG A 47 2.60 -6.58 -8.73
N GLN A 48 2.04 -6.20 -7.59
CA GLN A 48 1.20 -7.08 -6.77
C GLN A 48 -0.25 -7.15 -7.28
N GLY A 49 -0.58 -6.48 -8.41
CA GLY A 49 -1.93 -6.45 -8.96
C GLY A 49 -2.85 -5.46 -8.27
N ILE A 50 -2.30 -4.52 -7.49
CA ILE A 50 -3.06 -3.42 -6.90
C ILE A 50 -3.14 -2.31 -7.93
N ASP A 51 -4.38 -1.94 -8.28
CA ASP A 51 -4.61 -0.77 -9.12
C ASP A 51 -4.30 0.51 -8.32
N ILE A 52 -3.26 1.21 -8.75
CA ILE A 52 -2.76 2.41 -8.05
C ILE A 52 -3.65 3.64 -8.29
N SER A 53 -4.50 3.65 -9.33
CA SER A 53 -5.50 4.71 -9.52
C SER A 53 -6.65 4.64 -8.52
N GLU A 54 -6.88 3.49 -7.89
CA GLU A 54 -7.87 3.35 -6.81
C GLU A 54 -7.33 3.73 -5.42
N LEU A 55 -6.05 4.12 -5.32
CA LEU A 55 -5.46 4.59 -4.07
C LEU A 55 -5.69 6.10 -3.94
N ASN A 56 -6.32 6.52 -2.84
CA ASN A 56 -6.54 7.94 -2.53
C ASN A 56 -5.43 8.52 -1.65
#